data_AF-A0A3P7J1A6-F1
#
_entry.id   AF-A0A3P7J1A6-F1
#
_cell.length_a   1.000
_cell.length_b   1.000
_cell.length_c   1.000
_cell.angle_alpha   90.00
_cell.angle_beta   90.00
_cell.angle_gamma   90.00
#
_symmetry.space_group_name_H-M   'P 1'
#
loop_
_entity.id
_entity.type
_entity.pdbx_description
1 polymer ?
#
loop_
_entity_poly.entity_id
_entity_poly.type
_entity_poly.pdbx_seq_one_letter_code
_entity_poly.pdbx_strand_id
1 'polypeptide(L)'
;MNGSKLDPDWTSKFDLVIIFDACHDQMRPDLAMPAGNSSGTQSGRRFWNDRGRVDLQLSAVREASLLQIYGTSNIFQDKKEDGAVAARYYATSLFHCLPIGSNSKGDFLDAFCLGAKWGTKRGVKLLEEAGFKEIAVHRPSYFLHNAFYICKKN
;
A
#
# COMPACT_ATOMS: atom_id res chain seq x y z
N MET A 1 -4.80 1.27 -14.02
CA MET A 1 -5.80 2.01 -13.22
C MET A 1 -5.05 2.95 -12.29
N ASN A 2 -5.45 4.22 -12.16
CA ASN A 2 -4.82 5.11 -11.19
C ASN A 2 -5.66 5.11 -9.92
N GLY A 3 -5.19 4.43 -8.87
CA GLY A 3 -5.87 4.40 -7.57
C GLY A 3 -6.10 5.78 -6.98
N SER A 4 -5.32 6.80 -7.38
CA SER A 4 -5.50 8.20 -6.98
C SER A 4 -6.63 8.96 -7.70
N LYS A 5 -7.37 8.30 -8.60
CA LYS A 5 -8.45 8.90 -9.40
C LYS A 5 -9.67 7.99 -9.50
N LEU A 6 -10.17 7.48 -8.38
CA LEU A 6 -11.48 6.80 -8.37
C LEU A 6 -12.62 7.84 -8.47
N ASP A 7 -13.79 7.35 -8.86
CA ASP A 7 -15.00 8.17 -8.99
C ASP A 7 -15.37 8.80 -7.63
N PRO A 8 -15.58 10.13 -7.55
CA PRO A 8 -16.03 10.79 -6.32
C PRO A 8 -17.34 10.23 -5.75
N ASP A 9 -18.24 9.73 -6.60
CA ASP A 9 -19.56 9.22 -6.18
C ASP A 9 -19.47 7.93 -5.35
N TRP A 10 -18.32 7.26 -5.38
CA TRP A 10 -18.04 6.04 -4.61
C TRP A 10 -17.55 6.34 -3.19
N THR A 11 -17.35 7.61 -2.83
CA THR A 11 -16.98 8.02 -1.47
C THR A 11 -18.05 7.58 -0.47
N SER A 12 -17.62 6.92 0.61
CA SER A 12 -18.51 6.41 1.68
C SER A 12 -19.59 5.45 1.19
N LYS A 13 -19.39 4.74 0.08
CA LYS A 13 -20.36 3.78 -0.47
C LYS A 13 -20.10 2.32 -0.07
N PHE A 14 -18.93 2.04 0.51
CA PHE A 14 -18.50 0.68 0.81
C PHE A 14 -18.21 0.52 2.30
N ASP A 15 -18.79 -0.51 2.91
CA ASP A 15 -18.46 -0.91 4.29
C ASP A 15 -17.15 -1.70 4.35
N LEU A 16 -16.87 -2.47 3.29
CA LEU A 16 -15.69 -3.32 3.13
C LEU A 16 -15.03 -3.07 1.78
N VAL A 17 -13.70 -2.88 1.80
CA VAL A 17 -12.87 -2.87 0.59
C VAL A 17 -11.86 -4.02 0.65
N ILE A 18 -11.73 -4.75 -0.46
CA ILE A 18 -10.76 -5.84 -0.59
C ILE A 18 -9.78 -5.53 -1.73
N ILE A 19 -8.49 -5.61 -1.44
CA ILE A 19 -7.43 -5.35 -2.41
C ILE A 19 -6.59 -6.61 -2.61
N PHE A 20 -6.66 -7.17 -3.82
CA PHE A 20 -5.87 -8.33 -4.22
C PHE A 20 -4.67 -7.88 -5.05
N ASP A 21 -3.48 -8.02 -4.46
CA ASP A 21 -2.16 -7.86 -5.08
C ASP A 21 -1.93 -6.57 -5.89
N ALA A 22 -2.66 -5.49 -5.58
CA ALA A 22 -2.61 -4.25 -6.36
C ALA A 22 -1.91 -3.07 -5.66
N CYS A 23 -1.77 -3.07 -4.32
CA CYS A 23 -1.24 -1.93 -3.58
C CYS A 23 0.24 -1.65 -3.89
N HIS A 24 1.06 -2.70 -3.98
CA HIS A 24 2.50 -2.55 -4.14
C HIS A 24 2.94 -2.02 -5.53
N ASP A 25 2.00 -2.01 -6.49
CA ASP A 25 2.19 -1.45 -7.83
C ASP A 25 1.73 0.00 -7.96
N GLN A 26 1.06 0.56 -6.95
CA GLN A 26 0.64 1.96 -6.97
C GLN A 26 1.83 2.90 -6.78
N MET A 27 1.84 4.03 -7.50
CA MET A 27 2.87 5.06 -7.33
C MET A 27 2.79 5.75 -5.97
N ARG A 28 1.57 6.03 -5.53
CA ARG A 28 1.24 6.71 -4.28
C ARG A 28 0.16 5.90 -3.55
N PRO A 29 0.50 4.72 -3.02
CA PRO A 29 -0.46 3.87 -2.31
C PRO A 29 -1.00 4.58 -1.07
N ASP A 30 -0.23 5.49 -0.49
CA ASP A 30 -0.63 6.38 0.59
C ASP A 30 -1.74 7.36 0.19
N LEU A 31 -1.81 7.79 -1.07
CA LEU A 31 -2.91 8.64 -1.57
C LEU A 31 -4.16 7.84 -1.94
N ALA A 32 -4.01 6.53 -2.15
CA ALA A 32 -5.16 5.63 -2.26
C ALA A 32 -5.72 5.26 -0.88
N MET A 33 -4.95 5.54 0.18
CA MET A 33 -5.34 5.35 1.58
C MET A 33 -5.63 6.72 2.24
N PRO A 34 -6.34 6.78 3.37
CA PRO A 34 -6.72 8.02 4.04
C PRO A 34 -5.50 8.78 4.57
N ALA A 35 -5.62 10.08 4.78
CA ALA A 35 -4.68 10.78 5.67
C ALA A 35 -5.15 10.59 7.13
N GLY A 36 -4.35 9.96 7.99
CA GLY A 36 -4.55 10.07 9.43
C GLY A 36 -4.42 11.52 9.88
N ASN A 37 -5.28 11.98 10.80
CA ASN A 37 -5.28 13.33 11.38
C ASN A 37 -4.05 13.63 12.27
N SER A 38 -2.89 13.05 12.00
CA SER A 38 -1.68 13.33 12.77
C SER A 38 -1.10 14.68 12.35
N SER A 39 -1.32 15.67 13.20
CA SER A 39 -0.63 16.96 13.30
C SER A 39 0.88 16.84 13.61
N GLY A 40 1.50 15.69 13.31
CA GLY A 40 2.92 15.43 13.52
C GLY A 40 3.75 16.00 12.37
N THR A 41 4.59 16.96 12.69
CA THR A 41 5.54 17.64 11.79
C THR A 41 6.41 16.65 11.01
N GLN A 42 6.04 16.32 9.77
CA GLN A 42 7.03 16.03 8.73
C GLN A 42 7.35 17.36 8.05
N SER A 43 8.42 18.01 8.50
CA SER A 43 8.96 19.19 7.83
C SER A 43 9.31 18.81 6.39
N GLY A 44 8.57 19.35 5.41
CA GLY A 44 8.97 19.28 4.01
C GLY A 44 7.88 19.05 2.96
N ARG A 45 6.61 18.82 3.29
CA ARG A 45 5.55 18.66 2.26
C ARG A 45 4.28 19.46 2.56
N ARG A 46 4.41 20.79 2.53
CA ARG A 46 3.30 21.68 2.18
C ARG A 46 3.19 21.70 0.66
N PHE A 47 2.30 20.89 0.09
CA PHE A 47 1.67 21.21 -1.18
C PHE A 47 0.19 20.86 -1.08
N TRP A 48 -0.54 21.76 -0.44
CA TRP A 48 -1.92 22.03 -0.81
C TRP A 48 -1.88 22.82 -2.12
N ASN A 49 -2.65 22.41 -3.11
CA ASN A 49 -3.15 23.36 -4.09
C ASN A 49 -4.67 23.19 -4.20
N ASP A 50 -5.35 24.28 -4.55
CA ASP A 50 -6.80 24.42 -4.63
C ASP A 50 -7.44 23.63 -5.79
N ARG A 51 -6.93 22.42 -6.07
CA ARG A 51 -7.30 21.59 -7.24
C ARG A 51 -7.63 20.14 -6.92
N GLY A 52 -8.22 19.90 -5.75
CA GLY A 52 -8.77 18.59 -5.43
C GLY A 52 -7.69 17.59 -5.03
N ARG A 53 -7.50 17.45 -3.71
CA ARG A 53 -7.22 16.12 -3.19
C ARG A 53 -8.39 15.25 -3.65
N VAL A 54 -8.10 14.17 -4.37
CA VAL A 54 -9.03 13.05 -4.37
C VAL A 54 -8.79 12.37 -3.04
N ASP A 55 -9.56 12.78 -2.04
CA ASP A 55 -9.63 12.15 -0.74
C ASP A 55 -10.25 10.77 -0.97
N LEU A 56 -9.39 9.77 -1.16
CA LEU A 56 -9.83 8.53 -1.74
C LEU A 56 -10.38 7.59 -0.68
N GLN A 57 -11.69 7.39 -0.79
CA GLN A 57 -12.58 6.27 -0.43
C GLN A 57 -12.27 5.43 0.80
N LEU A 58 -11.03 4.95 0.98
CA LEU A 58 -10.66 4.30 2.24
C LEU A 58 -10.87 5.24 3.42
N SER A 59 -10.89 6.57 3.24
CA SER A 59 -11.16 7.55 4.30
C SER A 59 -12.49 7.27 5.02
N ALA A 60 -13.50 6.80 4.29
CA ALA A 60 -14.80 6.44 4.81
C ALA A 60 -15.00 4.94 5.10
N VAL A 61 -14.10 4.08 4.60
CA VAL A 61 -14.21 2.63 4.77
C VAL A 61 -13.84 2.26 6.19
N ARG A 62 -14.75 1.54 6.85
CA ARG A 62 -14.57 1.04 8.22
C ARG A 62 -13.64 -0.16 8.28
N GLU A 63 -13.69 -1.03 7.27
CA GLU A 63 -12.89 -2.24 7.20
C GLU A 63 -12.24 -2.44 5.83
N ALA A 64 -10.94 -2.74 5.82
CA ALA A 64 -10.20 -3.07 4.61
C ALA A 64 -9.47 -4.39 4.77
N SER A 65 -9.48 -5.21 3.73
CA SER A 65 -8.73 -6.45 3.63
C SER A 65 -7.76 -6.39 2.47
N LEU A 66 -6.48 -6.70 2.69
CA LEU A 66 -5.47 -6.68 1.64
C LEU A 66 -4.80 -8.05 1.57
N LEU A 67 -4.79 -8.66 0.40
CA LEU A 67 -3.92 -9.80 0.10
C LEU A 67 -2.75 -9.29 -0.73
N GLN A 68 -1.53 -9.35 -0.20
CA GLN A 68 -0.32 -8.87 -0.88
C GLN A 68 0.77 -9.93 -0.80
N ILE A 69 1.76 -9.90 -1.69
CA ILE A 69 2.96 -10.72 -1.55
C ILE A 69 3.61 -10.46 -0.17
N TYR A 70 3.89 -11.55 0.54
CA TYR A 70 4.57 -11.49 1.83
C TYR A 70 6.04 -11.13 1.63
N GLY A 71 6.54 -10.21 2.44
CA GLY A 71 7.96 -9.98 2.59
C GLY A 71 8.30 -9.44 3.97
N THR A 72 9.56 -9.57 4.38
CA THR A 72 10.00 -9.14 5.71
C THR A 72 10.42 -7.67 5.76
N SER A 73 10.37 -6.98 4.61
CA SER A 73 10.99 -5.67 4.35
C SER A 73 12.52 -5.72 4.46
N ASN A 74 13.14 -6.88 4.24
CA ASN A 74 14.59 -7.05 4.29
C ASN A 74 15.03 -8.22 3.41
N ILE A 75 15.75 -7.92 2.32
CA ILE A 75 16.15 -8.91 1.32
C ILE A 75 16.96 -10.09 1.87
N PHE A 76 17.77 -9.87 2.90
CA PHE A 76 18.54 -10.94 3.53
C PHE A 76 17.63 -11.92 4.27
N GLN A 77 16.63 -11.42 4.99
CA GLN A 77 15.67 -12.27 5.69
C GLN A 77 14.66 -12.91 4.74
N ASP A 78 14.19 -12.19 3.73
CA ASP A 78 13.38 -12.77 2.67
C ASP A 78 14.09 -13.96 2.01
N LYS A 79 15.39 -13.85 1.73
CA LYS A 79 16.21 -14.98 1.23
C LYS A 79 16.35 -16.10 2.27
N LYS A 80 16.49 -15.79 3.56
CA LYS A 80 16.61 -16.81 4.62
C LYS A 80 15.31 -17.61 4.77
N GLU A 81 14.16 -16.95 4.67
CA GLU A 81 12.84 -17.56 4.85
C GLU A 81 12.35 -18.30 3.60
N ASP A 82 12.44 -17.68 2.41
CA ASP A 82 11.88 -18.21 1.17
C ASP A 82 12.94 -18.82 0.22
N GLY A 83 14.22 -18.78 0.59
CA GLY A 83 15.31 -19.34 -0.22
C GLY A 83 15.39 -18.71 -1.61
N ALA A 84 15.52 -19.57 -2.63
CA ALA A 84 15.60 -19.14 -4.04
C ALA A 84 14.27 -18.52 -4.55
N VAL A 85 13.14 -18.82 -3.91
CA VAL A 85 11.83 -18.26 -4.31
C VAL A 85 11.78 -16.76 -4.03
N ALA A 86 12.50 -16.26 -3.01
CA ALA A 86 12.63 -14.82 -2.77
C ALA A 86 13.13 -14.07 -4.01
N ALA A 87 14.14 -14.62 -4.69
CA ALA A 87 14.75 -14.02 -5.87
C ALA A 87 13.73 -13.87 -7.02
N ARG A 88 12.78 -14.80 -7.15
CA ARG A 88 11.70 -14.71 -8.14
C ARG A 88 10.87 -13.44 -7.92
N TYR A 89 10.43 -13.16 -6.70
CA TYR A 89 9.60 -11.98 -6.40
C TYR A 89 10.36 -10.66 -6.53
N TYR A 90 11.66 -10.64 -6.22
CA TYR A 90 12.51 -9.48 -6.51
C TYR A 90 12.71 -9.28 -8.01
N ALA A 91 12.90 -10.35 -8.78
CA ALA A 91 12.97 -10.26 -10.24
C ALA A 91 11.64 -9.77 -10.84
N THR A 92 10.51 -10.33 -10.42
CA THR A 92 9.17 -9.83 -10.80
C THR A 92 9.02 -8.36 -10.43
N SER A 93 9.48 -7.94 -9.25
CA SER A 93 9.45 -6.53 -8.86
C SER A 93 10.25 -5.67 -9.84
N LEU A 94 11.46 -6.08 -10.20
CA LEU A 94 12.35 -5.35 -11.10
C LEU A 94 11.76 -5.20 -12.51
N PHE A 95 11.16 -6.26 -13.04
CA PHE A 95 10.70 -6.28 -14.44
C PHE A 95 9.22 -5.88 -14.63
N HIS A 96 8.46 -5.69 -13.53
CA HIS A 96 7.03 -5.36 -13.60
C HIS A 96 6.64 -4.29 -12.58
N CYS A 97 6.64 -4.65 -11.29
CA CYS A 97 6.02 -3.82 -10.25
C CYS A 97 6.69 -2.45 -10.09
N LEU A 98 8.03 -2.43 -10.10
CA LEU A 98 8.80 -1.19 -9.94
C LEU A 98 8.68 -0.29 -11.17
N PRO A 99 8.84 -0.76 -12.42
CA PRO A 99 8.56 0.06 -13.60
C PRO A 99 7.17 0.71 -13.57
N ILE A 100 6.13 -0.04 -13.19
CA ILE A 100 4.75 0.48 -13.12
C ILE A 100 4.60 1.47 -11.96
N GLY A 101 5.01 1.09 -10.74
CA GLY A 101 4.90 1.91 -9.55
C GLY A 101 5.82 3.12 -9.53
N SER A 102 6.83 3.19 -10.40
CA SER A 102 7.71 4.35 -10.54
C SER A 102 7.24 5.36 -11.59
N ASN A 103 6.17 5.05 -12.33
CA ASN A 103 5.73 5.82 -13.51
C ASN A 103 4.96 7.12 -13.16
N SER A 104 5.48 7.89 -12.21
CA SER A 104 4.93 9.18 -11.79
C SER A 104 5.11 10.23 -12.90
N LYS A 105 4.07 11.05 -13.13
CA LYS A 105 4.13 12.20 -14.04
C LYS A 105 4.87 13.41 -13.45
N GLY A 106 5.16 13.40 -12.14
CA GLY A 106 5.96 14.43 -11.46
C GLY A 106 7.44 14.05 -11.38
N ASP A 107 8.21 14.75 -10.55
CA ASP A 107 9.59 14.33 -10.23
C ASP A 107 9.56 12.89 -9.69
N PHE A 108 10.50 12.06 -10.17
CA PHE A 108 10.68 10.66 -9.74
C PHE A 108 10.69 10.48 -8.21
N LEU A 109 10.99 11.56 -7.47
CA LEU A 109 11.04 11.63 -6.01
C LEU A 109 9.69 11.44 -5.29
N ASP A 110 8.56 11.51 -6.00
CA ASP A 110 7.25 11.38 -5.33
C ASP A 110 6.72 9.94 -5.30
N ALA A 111 7.23 9.01 -6.13
CA ALA A 111 6.74 7.62 -6.14
C ALA A 111 7.31 6.80 -4.96
N PHE A 112 6.47 5.94 -4.36
CA PHE A 112 6.89 5.06 -3.25
C PHE A 112 7.76 3.88 -3.71
N CYS A 113 7.60 3.46 -4.97
CA CYS A 113 8.36 2.39 -5.63
C CYS A 113 8.47 1.14 -4.73
N LEU A 114 7.33 0.61 -4.30
CA LEU A 114 7.27 -0.43 -3.27
C LEU A 114 7.80 -1.79 -3.77
N GLY A 115 7.32 -2.24 -4.92
CA GLY A 115 7.59 -3.56 -5.47
C GLY A 115 6.93 -4.70 -4.68
N ALA A 116 6.85 -5.90 -5.26
CA ALA A 116 6.15 -7.04 -4.67
C ALA A 116 6.62 -7.37 -3.24
N LYS A 117 7.92 -7.28 -2.98
CA LYS A 117 8.54 -7.55 -1.66
C LYS A 117 8.69 -6.31 -0.76
N TRP A 118 7.78 -5.33 -0.86
CA TRP A 118 7.74 -4.14 0.01
C TRP A 118 7.76 -4.48 1.51
N GLY A 119 7.12 -5.60 1.85
CA GLY A 119 7.14 -6.27 3.13
C GLY A 119 6.22 -5.69 4.19
N THR A 120 5.97 -6.51 5.21
CA THR A 120 4.93 -6.28 6.22
C THR A 120 5.21 -5.08 7.12
N LYS A 121 6.48 -4.82 7.48
CA LYS A 121 6.84 -3.68 8.33
C LYS A 121 6.46 -2.35 7.69
N ARG A 122 6.82 -2.19 6.41
CA ARG A 122 6.48 -0.99 5.63
C ARG A 122 4.98 -0.93 5.34
N GLY A 123 4.37 -2.07 5.02
CA GLY A 123 2.93 -2.15 4.76
C GLY A 123 2.07 -1.75 5.96
N VAL A 124 2.37 -2.27 7.15
CA VAL A 124 1.68 -1.91 8.39
C VAL A 124 1.84 -0.42 8.68
N LYS A 125 3.07 0.12 8.61
CA LYS A 125 3.30 1.55 8.81
C LYS A 125 2.47 2.43 7.87
N LEU A 126 2.37 2.06 6.59
CA LEU A 126 1.55 2.79 5.63
C LEU A 126 0.05 2.69 5.92
N LEU A 127 -0.42 1.55 6.44
CA LEU A 127 -1.79 1.35 6.89
C LEU A 127 -2.11 2.15 8.18
N GLU A 128 -1.13 2.30 9.07
CA GLU A 128 -1.25 3.15 10.27
C GLU A 128 -1.27 4.64 9.91
N GLU A 129 -0.37 5.09 9.04
CA GLU A 129 -0.37 6.46 8.49
C GLU A 129 -1.67 6.75 7.72
N ALA A 130 -2.27 5.69 7.19
CA ALA A 130 -3.58 5.67 6.58
C ALA A 130 -4.76 5.79 7.58
N GLY A 131 -4.49 5.80 8.89
CA GLY A 131 -5.51 5.96 9.93
C GLY A 131 -6.26 4.67 10.29
N PHE A 132 -5.83 3.50 9.82
CA PHE A 132 -6.27 2.24 10.40
C PHE A 132 -5.63 2.08 11.79
N LYS A 133 -6.44 1.73 12.79
CA LYS A 133 -6.00 1.62 14.19
C LYS A 133 -5.80 0.17 14.60
N GLU A 134 -6.56 -0.73 14.02
CA GLU A 134 -6.49 -2.17 14.29
C GLU A 134 -6.05 -2.87 13.00
N ILE A 135 -4.82 -3.38 12.98
CA ILE A 135 -4.23 -4.06 11.82
C ILE A 135 -3.73 -5.43 12.26
N ALA A 136 -4.34 -6.48 11.71
CA ALA A 136 -3.89 -7.86 11.89
C ALA A 136 -3.27 -8.39 10.59
N VAL A 137 -2.12 -9.06 10.68
CA VAL A 137 -1.44 -9.64 9.52
C VAL A 137 -1.36 -11.15 9.70
N HIS A 138 -1.97 -11.88 8.77
CA HIS A 138 -2.03 -13.34 8.77
C HIS A 138 -1.27 -13.93 7.60
N ARG A 139 -0.68 -15.11 7.80
CA ARG A 139 -0.14 -15.95 6.73
C ARG A 139 -1.04 -17.17 6.52
N PRO A 140 -2.01 -17.11 5.59
CA PRO A 140 -2.90 -18.24 5.33
C PRO A 140 -2.12 -19.42 4.71
N SER A 141 -2.45 -20.64 5.13
CA SER A 141 -1.78 -21.87 4.65
C SER A 141 -2.03 -22.20 3.18
N TYR A 142 -3.09 -21.66 2.59
CA TYR A 142 -3.50 -21.88 1.20
C TYR A 142 -3.02 -20.77 0.23
N PHE A 143 -2.48 -19.65 0.75
CA PHE A 143 -1.76 -18.65 -0.05
C PHE A 143 -0.32 -18.51 0.47
N LEU A 144 0.51 -19.49 0.16
CA LEU A 144 1.84 -19.70 0.77
C LEU A 144 2.78 -18.49 0.69
N HIS A 145 2.63 -17.66 -0.33
CA HIS A 145 3.50 -16.51 -0.60
C HIS A 145 2.87 -15.15 -0.27
N ASN A 146 1.66 -15.14 0.30
CA ASN A 146 0.94 -13.92 0.59
C ASN A 146 0.82 -13.66 2.10
N ALA A 147 0.68 -12.38 2.43
CA ALA A 147 0.16 -11.93 3.70
C ALA A 147 -1.23 -11.35 3.50
N PHE A 148 -2.12 -11.67 4.43
CA PHE A 148 -3.47 -11.15 4.50
C PHE A 148 -3.59 -10.14 5.64
N TYR A 149 -3.80 -8.88 5.29
CA TYR A 149 -3.96 -7.77 6.22
C TYR A 149 -5.45 -7.54 6.43
N ILE A 150 -5.88 -7.50 7.69
CA ILE A 150 -7.24 -7.13 8.08
C ILE A 150 -7.11 -5.83 8.87
N CYS A 151 -7.72 -4.77 8.36
CA CYS A 151 -7.55 -3.41 8.87
C CYS A 151 -8.91 -2.82 9.24
N LYS A 152 -9.00 -2.19 10.41
CA LYS A 152 -10.22 -1.49 10.87
C LYS A 152 -9.94 -0.07 11.33
N LYS A 153 -10.92 0.80 11.10
CA LYS A 153 -10.97 2.16 11.62
C LYS A 153 -12.00 2.27 12.73
N ASN A 154 -11.56 2.72 13.90
CA ASN A 154 -12.45 3.01 15.04
C ASN A 154 -13.04 4.40 14.90
#